data_AF-A0A1H4YJN6-F1
#
_entry.id   AF-A0A1H4YJN6-F1
#
_cell.length_a   1.000
_cell.length_b   1.000
_cell.length_c   1.000
_cell.angle_alpha   90.00
_cell.angle_beta   90.00
_cell.angle_gamma   90.00
#
_symmetry.space_group_name_H-M   'P 1'
#
loop_
_entity.id
_entity.type
_entity.pdbx_description
1 polymer ?
#
loop_
_entity_poly.entity_id
_entity_poly.type
_entity_poly.pdbx_seq_one_letter_code
_entity_poly.pdbx_strand_id
1 'polypeptide(L)' 'MPTAPNGVRADSLGVRWIKSRHSNAEGNCVEVAALGDGSVAMRNSRHPDGPALVYTPAEIAAFLAGAKEGEFDHLA' A
#
# COMPACT_ATOMS: atom_id res chain seq x y z
N MET A 1 3.86 -1.30 -16.64
CA MET A 1 4.77 -1.95 -15.68
C MET A 1 5.21 -0.89 -14.68
N PRO A 2 5.30 -1.21 -13.38
CA PRO A 2 5.71 -0.23 -12.39
C PRO A 2 7.10 0.31 -12.69
N THR A 3 7.26 1.62 -12.54
CA THR A 3 8.54 2.32 -12.77
C THR A 3 9.47 2.17 -11.56
N ALA A 4 8.89 2.01 -10.37
CA ALA A 4 9.63 1.67 -9.16
C ALA A 4 9.68 0.14 -8.98
N PRO A 5 10.86 -0.45 -8.69
CA PRO A 5 10.96 -1.87 -8.41
C PRO A 5 10.24 -2.22 -7.10
N ASN A 6 9.70 -3.43 -7.03
CA ASN A 6 9.10 -3.95 -5.82
C ASN A 6 10.18 -4.10 -4.72
N GLY A 7 9.88 -3.68 -3.49
CA GLY A 7 10.84 -3.65 -2.37
C GLY A 7 11.73 -2.40 -2.31
N VAL A 8 11.46 -1.38 -3.11
CA VAL A 8 12.12 -0.06 -3.04
C VAL A 8 11.95 0.57 -1.65
N ARG A 9 12.92 1.38 -1.19
CA ARG A 9 12.77 2.12 0.07
C ARG A 9 11.62 3.12 -0.02
N ALA A 10 10.69 3.04 0.92
CA ALA A 10 9.46 3.81 0.89
C ALA A 10 9.67 5.33 1.02
N ASP A 11 10.71 5.77 1.74
CA ASP A 11 11.08 7.18 1.89
C ASP A 11 11.61 7.79 0.59
N SER A 12 12.27 7.00 -0.26
CA SER A 12 12.81 7.46 -1.55
C SER A 12 11.76 7.76 -2.62
N LEU A 13 10.51 7.31 -2.43
CA LEU A 13 9.45 7.49 -3.41
C LEU A 13 8.93 8.93 -3.47
N GLY A 14 9.14 9.75 -2.43
CA GLY A 14 8.71 11.15 -2.42
C GLY A 14 7.20 11.35 -2.60
N VAL A 15 6.40 10.35 -2.26
CA VAL A 15 4.94 10.34 -2.47
C VAL A 15 4.16 10.64 -1.19
N ARG A 16 2.89 11.03 -1.36
CA ARG A 16 1.96 11.24 -0.26
C ARG A 16 1.35 9.90 0.17
N TRP A 17 1.75 9.44 1.35
CA TRP A 17 1.20 8.25 1.99
C TRP A 17 -0.15 8.52 2.63
N ILE A 18 -1.08 7.57 2.44
CA ILE A 18 -2.46 7.63 2.94
C ILE A 18 -2.69 6.42 3.82
N LYS A 19 -3.16 6.68 5.05
CA LYS A 19 -3.58 5.67 6.01
C LYS A 19 -5.10 5.50 5.99
N SER A 20 -5.60 4.29 6.25
CA SER A 20 -7.03 4.08 6.48
C SER A 20 -7.52 4.90 7.69
N ARG A 21 -8.70 5.49 7.58
CA ARG A 21 -9.38 6.17 8.71
C ARG A 21 -9.76 5.22 9.84
N HIS A 22 -9.89 3.92 9.54
CA HIS A 22 -10.19 2.88 10.54
C HIS A 22 -8.94 2.47 11.32
N SER A 23 -7.76 3.00 10.98
CA SER A 23 -6.52 2.70 11.66
C SER A 23 -6.23 3.68 12.79
N ASN A 24 -6.05 3.15 14.00
CA ASN A 24 -5.74 3.94 15.20
C ASN A 24 -4.36 4.62 15.12
N ALA A 25 -4.10 5.55 16.04
CA ALA A 25 -2.85 6.32 16.10
C ALA A 25 -1.63 5.50 16.57
N GLU A 26 -1.83 4.30 17.10
CA GLU A 26 -0.78 3.46 17.72
C GLU A 26 0.10 2.68 16.73
N GLY A 27 0.10 3.08 15.46
CA GLY A 27 1.09 2.64 14.48
C GLY A 27 1.05 1.15 14.14
N ASN A 28 -0.07 0.64 13.63
CA ASN A 28 -0.22 -0.74 13.12
C ASN A 28 -0.80 -0.74 11.70
N CYS A 29 -0.48 0.28 10.92
CA CYS A 29 -1.32 0.67 9.81
C CYS A 29 -0.60 0.39 8.50
N VAL A 30 -1.34 -0.17 7.56
CA VAL A 30 -0.94 -0.21 6.16
C VAL A 30 -1.18 1.18 5.58
N GLU A 31 -0.17 1.73 4.93
CA GLU A 31 -0.26 2.98 4.18
C GLU A 31 -0.12 2.70 2.69
N VAL A 32 -0.84 3.46 1.89
CA VAL A 32 -0.84 3.35 0.43
C VAL A 32 -0.56 4.69 -0.22
N ALA A 33 0.08 4.70 -1.38
CA ALA A 33 0.35 5.91 -2.15
C ALA A 33 0.22 5.64 -3.65
N ALA A 34 -0.31 6.62 -4.39
CA ALA A 34 -0.29 6.61 -5.85
C ALA A 34 1.08 7.08 -6.36
N LEU A 35 1.61 6.40 -7.36
CA LEU A 35 2.83 6.77 -8.08
C LEU A 35 2.48 7.52 -9.38
N GLY A 36 3.46 8.25 -9.93
CA GLY A 36 3.25 9.08 -11.13
C GLY A 36 2.91 8.31 -12.41
N ASP A 37 3.19 7.00 -12.44
CA ASP A 37 2.87 6.08 -13.53
C ASP A 37 1.54 5.34 -13.35
N GLY A 38 0.79 5.68 -12.30
CA GLY A 38 -0.48 5.04 -11.93
C GLY A 38 -0.34 3.79 -11.07
N SER A 39 0.88 3.28 -10.82
CA SER A 39 1.09 2.20 -9.85
C SER A 39 0.77 2.64 -8.42
N VAL A 40 0.59 1.65 -7.54
CA VAL A 40 0.30 1.90 -6.13
C VAL A 40 1.41 1.29 -5.29
N ALA A 41 1.98 2.10 -4.40
CA ALA A 41 2.91 1.65 -3.39
C ALA A 41 2.17 1.37 -2.07
N MET A 42 2.57 0.32 -1.36
CA MET A 42 2.07 -0.06 -0.05
C MET A 42 3.24 -0.22 0.92
N ARG A 43 3.12 0.32 2.14
CA ARG A 43 4.13 0.16 3.19
C ARG A 43 3.52 -0.05 4.56
N ASN A 44 4.34 -0.51 5.50
CA ASN A 44 4.00 -0.58 6.92
C ASN A 44 4.37 0.74 7.60
N SER A 45 3.40 1.41 8.24
CA SER A 45 3.63 2.65 8.99
C SER A 45 4.65 2.54 10.14
N ARG A 46 4.89 1.34 10.68
CA ARG A 46 5.96 1.11 11.69
C ARG A 46 7.37 1.20 11.10
N HIS A 47 7.48 1.04 9.79
CA HIS A 47 8.74 1.04 9.06
C HIS A 47 8.63 2.02 7.87
N PRO A 48 8.52 3.33 8.15
CA PRO A 48 8.29 4.33 7.09
C PRO A 48 9.42 4.40 6.07
N ASP A 49 10.63 3.99 6.46
CA ASP A 49 11.83 3.91 5.61
C ASP A 49 12.11 2.49 5.08
N GLY A 50 11.26 1.54 5.46
CA GLY A 50 11.33 0.14 5.06
C GLY A 50 10.93 -0.07 3.59
N PRO A 51 10.89 -1.33 3.13
CA PRO A 51 10.51 -1.64 1.77
C PRO A 51 9.03 -1.30 1.52
N ALA A 52 8.76 -0.65 0.39
CA ALA A 52 7.44 -0.49 -0.18
C ALA A 52 7.18 -1.59 -1.21
N LEU A 53 6.00 -2.19 -1.15
CA LEU A 53 5.52 -3.08 -2.20
C LEU A 53 4.84 -2.27 -3.30
N VAL A 54 5.18 -2.52 -4.56
CA VAL A 54 4.66 -1.76 -5.70
C VAL A 54 3.80 -2.65 -6.58
N TYR A 55 2.55 -2.27 -6.77
CA TYR A 55 1.55 -3.01 -7.53
C TYR A 55 1.07 -2.20 -8.74
N THR A 56 0.62 -2.92 -9.75
CA THR A 56 -0.10 -2.36 -10.90
C THR A 56 -1.52 -1.93 -10.50
N PRO A 57 -2.16 -1.05 -11.28
CA PRO A 57 -3.58 -0.71 -11.08
C PRO A 57 -4.50 -1.93 -11.07
N ALA A 58 -4.23 -2.92 -11.93
CA ALA A 58 -5.05 -4.12 -12.07
C ALA A 58 -4.97 -5.02 -10.82
N GLU A 59 -3.77 -5.21 -10.27
CA GLU A 59 -3.57 -5.99 -9.04
C GLU A 59 -4.29 -5.36 -7.85
N ILE A 60 -4.21 -4.03 -7.71
CA ILE A 60 -4.93 -3.32 -6.65
C ILE A 60 -6.44 -3.37 -6.85
N ALA A 61 -6.93 -3.24 -8.09
CA ALA A 61 -8.34 -3.35 -8.38
C ALA A 61 -8.89 -4.73 -7.99
N ALA A 62 -8.16 -5.80 -8.32
CA ALA A 62 -8.51 -7.15 -7.93
C ALA A 62 -8.48 -7.35 -6.40
N PHE A 63 -7.42 -6.88 -5.74
CA PHE A 63 -7.31 -6.95 -4.27
C PHE A 63 -8.47 -6.22 -3.57
N LEU A 64 -8.83 -5.03 -4.04
CA LEU A 64 -9.93 -4.25 -3.49
C LEU A 64 -11.30 -4.90 -3.73
N ALA A 65 -11.48 -5.65 -4.82
CA ALA A 65 -12.70 -6.41 -5.07
C ALA A 65 -12.85 -7.51 -4.00
N GLY A 66 -11.85 -8.41 -3.89
CA GLY A 66 -11.87 -9.49 -2.89
C GLY A 66 -11.97 -8.98 -1.45
N ALA A 67 -11.27 -7.88 -1.11
CA ALA A 67 -11.39 -7.26 0.21
C ALA A 67 -12.79 -6.71 0.51
N LYS A 68 -13.52 -6.18 -0.49
CA LYS A 68 -14.90 -5.72 -0.32
C LYS A 68 -15.90 -6.88 -0.24
N GLU A 69 -15.59 -7.99 -0.87
CA GLU A 69 -16.37 -9.23 -0.82
C GLU A 69 -16.13 -10.01 0.49
N GLY A 70 -15.21 -9.55 1.34
CA GLY A 70 -14.89 -10.18 2.63
C GLY A 70 -14.01 -11.42 2.50
N GLU A 71 -13.35 -11.62 1.34
CA GLU A 71 -12.52 -12.82 1.06
C GLU A 71 -11.44 -13.05 2.13
N PHE A 72 -10.95 -11.96 2.73
CA PHE A 72 -9.86 -11.97 3.71
C PHE A 72 -10.32 -11.75 5.16
N ASP A 73 -11.63 -11.69 5.44
CA ASP A 73 -12.14 -11.37 6.79
C ASP A 73 -11.76 -12.43 7.83
N HIS A 74 -11.52 -13.67 7.40
CA HIS A 74 -11.05 -14.77 8.25
C HIS A 74 -9.64 -14.56 8.83
N LEU A 75 -8.91 -13.52 8.39
CA LEU A 75 -7.58 -13.14 8.88
C LEU A 75 -7.61 -12.03 9.93
N ALA A 76 -8.78 -11.41 10.20
CA ALA A 76 -8.94 -10.23 11.05
C ALA A 76 -9.44 -10.53 12.47
#